data_AF-A0A931U1R8-F1
#
_entry.id   AF-A0A931U1R8-F1
#
_cell.length_a   1.000
_cell.length_b   1.000
_cell.length_c   1.000
_cell.angle_alpha   90.00
_cell.angle_beta   90.00
_cell.angle_gamma   90.00
#
_symmetry.space_group_name_H-M   'P 1'
#
loop_
_entity.id
_entity.type
_entity.pdbx_description
1 polymer ?
#
loop_
_entity_poly.entity_id
_entity_poly.type
_entity_poly.pdbx_seq_one_letter_code
_entity_poly.pdbx_strand_id
1 'polypeptide(L)'
;YAAGTAHQTAAIEEMAATTEDLSATARYVAGSAEREAQLTAGSQAAVNDTVAHMEEVQAKVGAAVARIAALGEQSRRVAAIADLINDIAGKTHLLSVNAAIEAVTAGPHGQRFAVVAGQVKELATETQEATAQVQTIVAEIRAATDALIAATQEAARVAEAGAVAAHRAGAAMGDVVQVVHTISNATQQQQAASQQVVHTMREVVAVARQSAEVSRQAAAEAQRLKDTADELARLVGELEQL
;
A
#
# COMPACT_ATOMS: atom_id res chain seq x y z
N TYR A 1 -9.61 28.47 -59.15
CA TYR A 1 -10.27 27.20 -58.79
C TYR A 1 -9.30 26.05 -58.52
N ALA A 2 -8.33 25.76 -59.40
CA ALA A 2 -7.29 24.74 -59.12
C ALA A 2 -6.48 24.98 -57.81
N ALA A 3 -6.26 26.24 -57.43
CA ALA A 3 -5.62 26.59 -56.16
C ALA A 3 -6.45 26.21 -54.93
N GLY A 4 -7.79 26.25 -55.02
CA GLY A 4 -8.68 25.89 -53.91
C GLY A 4 -8.67 24.39 -53.63
N THR A 5 -8.70 23.57 -54.69
CA THR A 5 -8.62 22.11 -54.59
C THR A 5 -7.25 21.63 -54.12
N ALA A 6 -6.17 22.33 -54.51
CA ALA A 6 -4.82 22.05 -54.03
C ALA A 6 -4.68 22.35 -52.52
N HIS A 7 -5.19 23.51 -52.06
CA HIS A 7 -5.24 23.84 -50.64
C HIS A 7 -6.04 22.83 -49.82
N GLN A 8 -7.19 22.40 -50.35
CA GLN A 8 -8.05 21.44 -49.67
C GLN A 8 -7.40 20.04 -49.57
N THR A 9 -6.64 19.63 -50.60
CA THR A 9 -5.90 18.37 -50.58
C THR A 9 -4.77 18.41 -49.55
N ALA A 10 -3.99 19.49 -49.52
CA ALA A 10 -2.91 19.67 -48.54
C ALA A 10 -3.43 19.65 -47.09
N ALA A 11 -4.55 20.32 -46.81
CA ALA A 11 -5.19 20.28 -45.50
C ALA A 11 -5.63 18.87 -45.11
N ILE A 12 -6.12 18.06 -46.06
CA ILE A 12 -6.49 16.66 -45.79
C ILE A 12 -5.27 15.79 -45.53
N GLU A 13 -4.17 15.98 -46.26
CA GLU A 13 -2.92 15.26 -46.01
C GLU A 13 -2.36 15.56 -44.61
N GLU A 14 -2.39 16.83 -44.19
CA GLU A 14 -2.01 17.24 -42.84
C GLU A 14 -2.93 16.62 -41.77
N MET A 15 -4.25 16.64 -42.00
CA MET A 15 -5.17 16.01 -41.06
C MET A 15 -5.03 14.48 -41.02
N ALA A 16 -4.67 13.83 -42.13
CA ALA A 16 -4.41 12.39 -42.16
C ALA A 16 -3.17 12.04 -41.32
N ALA A 17 -2.08 12.81 -41.47
CA ALA A 17 -0.87 12.64 -40.68
C ALA A 17 -1.14 12.82 -39.17
N THR A 18 -1.84 13.88 -38.79
CA THR A 18 -2.21 14.10 -37.37
C THR A 18 -3.12 13.01 -36.82
N THR A 19 -4.00 12.41 -37.64
CA THR A 19 -4.87 11.29 -37.22
C THR A 19 -4.08 9.98 -37.06
N GLU A 20 -3.04 9.76 -37.87
CA GLU A 20 -2.11 8.64 -37.71
C GLU A 20 -1.31 8.78 -36.41
N ASP A 21 -0.79 9.97 -36.11
CA ASP A 21 -0.11 10.28 -34.85
C ASP A 21 -1.04 10.09 -33.64
N LEU A 22 -2.30 10.51 -33.75
CA LEU A 22 -3.33 10.31 -32.72
C LEU A 22 -3.58 8.81 -32.48
N SER A 23 -3.63 8.02 -33.55
CA SER A 23 -3.81 6.56 -33.47
C SER A 23 -2.60 5.87 -32.84
N ALA A 24 -1.39 6.31 -33.17
CA ALA A 24 -0.16 5.81 -32.56
C ALA A 24 -0.11 6.13 -31.05
N THR A 25 -0.44 7.38 -30.69
CA THR A 25 -0.54 7.81 -29.29
C THR A 25 -1.57 6.99 -28.52
N ALA A 26 -2.75 6.75 -29.10
CA ALA A 26 -3.78 5.92 -28.48
C ALA A 26 -3.27 4.49 -28.22
N ARG A 27 -2.57 3.86 -29.18
CA ARG A 27 -1.96 2.52 -28.95
C ARG A 27 -0.95 2.52 -27.82
N TYR A 28 -0.12 3.56 -27.73
CA TYR A 28 0.85 3.72 -26.67
C TYR A 28 0.18 3.86 -25.29
N VAL A 29 -0.89 4.66 -25.20
CA VAL A 29 -1.68 4.82 -23.97
C VAL A 29 -2.34 3.50 -23.58
N ALA A 30 -2.93 2.76 -24.52
CA ALA A 30 -3.53 1.45 -24.26
C ALA A 30 -2.52 0.45 -23.66
N GLY A 31 -1.32 0.34 -24.27
CA GLY A 31 -0.27 -0.54 -23.73
C GLY A 31 0.28 -0.08 -22.38
N SER A 32 0.24 1.23 -22.10
CA SER A 32 0.63 1.77 -20.79
C SER A 32 -0.43 1.48 -19.73
N ALA A 33 -1.72 1.62 -20.07
CA ALA A 33 -2.83 1.25 -19.20
C ALA A 33 -2.82 -0.24 -18.85
N GLU A 34 -2.52 -1.12 -19.81
CA GLU A 34 -2.41 -2.57 -19.56
C GLU A 34 -1.25 -2.90 -18.60
N ARG A 35 -0.10 -2.25 -18.75
CA ARG A 35 1.01 -2.40 -17.80
C ARG A 35 0.65 -1.89 -16.40
N GLU A 36 -0.03 -0.76 -16.33
CA GLU A 36 -0.50 -0.20 -15.06
C GLU A 36 -1.50 -1.14 -14.37
N ALA A 37 -2.39 -1.79 -15.13
CA ALA A 37 -3.30 -2.80 -14.59
C ALA A 37 -2.56 -3.98 -13.95
N GLN A 38 -1.51 -4.49 -14.62
CA GLN A 38 -0.70 -5.60 -14.11
C GLN A 38 0.07 -5.21 -12.84
N LEU A 39 0.68 -4.01 -12.84
CA LEU A 39 1.39 -3.49 -11.66
C LEU A 39 0.43 -3.32 -10.49
N THR A 40 -0.74 -2.72 -10.72
CA THR A 40 -1.77 -2.49 -9.70
C THR A 40 -2.27 -3.82 -9.12
N ALA A 41 -2.47 -4.85 -9.95
CA ALA A 41 -2.85 -6.18 -9.48
C ALA A 41 -1.78 -6.81 -8.57
N GLY A 42 -0.50 -6.67 -8.93
CA GLY A 42 0.61 -7.10 -8.08
C GLY A 42 0.69 -6.31 -6.76
N SER A 43 0.48 -5.00 -6.80
CA SER A 43 0.42 -4.15 -5.62
C SER A 43 -0.75 -4.50 -4.71
N GLN A 44 -1.91 -4.83 -5.26
CA GLN A 44 -3.07 -5.27 -4.49
C GLN A 44 -2.79 -6.58 -3.74
N ALA A 45 -2.12 -7.54 -4.38
CA ALA A 45 -1.71 -8.77 -3.72
C ALA A 45 -0.75 -8.49 -2.56
N ALA A 46 0.27 -7.66 -2.77
CA ALA A 46 1.22 -7.27 -1.72
C ALA A 46 0.55 -6.53 -0.54
N VAL A 47 -0.48 -5.70 -0.82
CA VAL A 47 -1.29 -5.06 0.22
C VAL A 47 -2.07 -6.10 1.02
N ASN A 48 -2.71 -7.07 0.37
CA ASN A 48 -3.46 -8.12 1.04
C ASN A 48 -2.54 -8.99 1.93
N ASP A 49 -1.34 -9.33 1.44
CA ASP A 49 -0.34 -10.03 2.24
C ASP A 49 0.08 -9.21 3.46
N THR A 50 0.24 -7.89 3.29
CA THR A 50 0.56 -6.98 4.40
C THR A 50 -0.55 -6.98 5.46
N VAL A 51 -1.83 -6.94 5.06
CA VAL A 51 -2.96 -7.05 5.99
C VAL A 51 -2.90 -8.37 6.76
N ALA A 52 -2.74 -9.49 6.06
CA ALA A 52 -2.66 -10.81 6.69
C ALA A 52 -1.49 -10.91 7.69
N HIS A 53 -0.33 -10.35 7.34
CA HIS A 53 0.81 -10.30 8.25
C HIS A 53 0.55 -9.41 9.48
N MET A 54 -0.17 -8.30 9.36
CA MET A 54 -0.55 -7.48 10.51
C MET A 54 -1.52 -8.20 11.45
N GLU A 55 -2.47 -8.95 10.91
CA GLU A 55 -3.36 -9.82 11.70
C GLU A 55 -2.59 -10.93 12.43
N GLU A 56 -1.60 -11.54 11.76
CA GLU A 56 -0.72 -12.52 12.39
C GLU A 56 0.11 -11.91 13.52
N VAL A 57 0.64 -10.69 13.33
CA VAL A 57 1.33 -9.94 14.37
C VAL A 57 0.41 -9.67 15.56
N GLN A 58 -0.84 -9.22 15.33
CA GLN A 58 -1.81 -9.02 16.41
C GLN A 58 -2.07 -10.30 17.19
N ALA A 59 -2.25 -11.44 16.51
CA ALA A 59 -2.45 -12.73 17.16
C ALA A 59 -1.23 -13.14 18.01
N LYS A 60 -0.02 -12.97 17.48
CA LYS A 60 1.24 -13.26 18.19
C LYS A 60 1.44 -12.35 19.40
N VAL A 61 1.11 -11.06 19.28
CA VAL A 61 1.14 -10.12 20.40
C VAL A 61 0.14 -10.51 21.48
N GLY A 62 -1.10 -10.88 21.12
CA GLY A 62 -2.10 -11.38 22.06
C GLY A 62 -1.62 -12.63 22.82
N ALA A 63 -0.99 -13.58 22.12
CA ALA A 63 -0.40 -14.76 22.75
C ALA A 63 0.79 -14.41 23.67
N ALA A 64 1.60 -13.42 23.31
CA ALA A 64 2.69 -12.94 24.15
C ALA A 64 2.16 -12.31 25.45
N VAL A 65 1.13 -11.45 25.36
CA VAL A 65 0.47 -10.84 26.53
C VAL A 65 -0.03 -11.91 27.51
N ALA A 66 -0.69 -12.96 27.02
CA ALA A 66 -1.17 -14.05 27.86
C ALA A 66 -0.04 -14.78 28.60
N ARG A 67 1.09 -15.03 27.92
CA ARG A 67 2.27 -15.68 28.52
C ARG A 67 2.96 -14.79 29.54
N ILE A 68 3.10 -13.49 29.24
CA ILE A 68 3.69 -12.50 30.15
C ILE A 68 2.83 -12.36 31.40
N ALA A 69 1.51 -12.32 31.26
CA ALA A 69 0.59 -12.28 32.40
C ALA A 69 0.72 -13.54 33.30
N ALA A 70 0.86 -14.73 32.69
CA ALA A 70 1.12 -15.97 33.44
C ALA A 70 2.45 -15.92 34.19
N LEU A 71 3.51 -15.36 33.58
CA LEU A 71 4.80 -15.16 34.24
C LEU A 71 4.69 -14.21 35.45
N GLY A 72 3.91 -13.13 35.31
CA GLY A 72 3.62 -12.21 36.42
C GLY A 72 2.93 -12.90 37.59
N GLU A 73 2.00 -13.81 37.31
CA GLU A 73 1.34 -14.62 38.34
C GLU A 73 2.28 -15.64 38.99
N GLN A 74 3.13 -16.31 38.20
CA GLN A 74 4.15 -17.21 38.76
C GLN A 74 5.13 -16.45 39.66
N SER A 75 5.57 -15.26 39.23
CA SER A 75 6.45 -14.40 40.01
C SER A 75 5.80 -13.95 41.33
N ARG A 76 4.49 -13.63 41.33
CA ARG A 76 3.69 -13.39 42.55
C ARG A 76 3.74 -14.56 43.52
N ARG A 77 3.56 -15.78 43.02
CA ARG A 77 3.59 -17.00 43.84
C ARG A 77 4.98 -17.25 44.44
N VAL A 78 6.04 -17.02 43.66
CA VAL A 78 7.42 -17.14 44.17
C VAL A 78 7.70 -16.11 45.25
N ALA A 79 7.24 -14.86 45.10
CA ALA A 79 7.35 -13.82 46.13
C ALA A 79 6.74 -14.28 47.46
N ALA A 80 5.50 -14.80 47.42
CA ALA A 80 4.80 -15.27 48.61
C ALA A 80 5.51 -16.47 49.29
N ILE A 81 6.14 -17.35 48.51
CA ILE A 81 6.94 -18.46 49.04
C ILE A 81 8.22 -17.93 49.69
N ALA A 82 8.90 -16.96 49.06
CA ALA A 82 10.08 -16.33 49.63
C ALA A 82 9.74 -15.62 50.96
N ASP A 83 8.64 -14.87 51.02
CA ASP A 83 8.17 -14.25 52.27
C ASP A 83 7.96 -15.29 53.38
N LEU A 84 7.31 -16.42 53.07
CA LEU A 84 7.11 -17.52 54.01
C LEU A 84 8.43 -18.14 54.49
N ILE A 85 9.40 -18.36 53.59
CA ILE A 85 10.72 -18.89 53.95
C ILE A 85 11.45 -17.91 54.87
N ASN A 86 11.39 -16.61 54.58
CA ASN A 86 12.00 -15.58 55.41
C ASN A 86 11.39 -15.56 56.82
N ASP A 87 10.07 -15.71 56.93
CA ASP A 87 9.37 -15.84 58.21
C ASP A 87 9.78 -17.10 58.99
N ILE A 88 9.92 -18.23 58.30
CA ILE A 88 10.39 -19.50 58.91
C ILE A 88 11.83 -19.35 59.41
N ALA A 89 12.70 -18.75 58.59
CA ALA A 89 14.08 -18.50 58.95
C ALA A 89 14.19 -17.55 60.15
N GLY A 90 13.37 -16.50 60.21
CA GLY A 90 13.27 -15.61 61.37
C GLY A 90 12.82 -16.32 62.65
N LYS A 91 11.81 -17.21 62.56
CA LYS A 91 11.39 -18.06 63.71
C LYS A 91 12.49 -19.04 64.13
N THR A 92 13.20 -19.63 63.17
CA THR A 92 14.31 -20.56 63.43
C THR A 92 15.49 -19.84 64.10
N HIS A 93 15.78 -18.61 63.65
CA HIS A 93 16.77 -17.74 64.27
C HIS A 93 16.40 -17.46 65.73
N LEU A 94 15.17 -17.05 66.01
CA LEU A 94 14.70 -16.84 67.40
C LEU A 94 14.77 -18.10 68.25
N LEU A 95 14.38 -19.25 67.70
CA LEU A 95 14.44 -20.54 68.39
C LEU A 95 15.88 -20.93 68.74
N SER A 96 16.83 -20.69 67.83
CA SER A 96 18.25 -20.94 68.05
C SER A 96 18.86 -20.07 69.15
N VAL A 97 18.43 -18.80 69.24
CA VAL A 97 18.85 -17.89 70.30
C VAL A 97 18.33 -18.38 71.65
N ASN A 98 17.05 -18.79 71.73
CA ASN A 98 16.49 -19.37 72.95
C ASN A 98 17.22 -20.65 73.36
N ALA A 99 17.55 -21.53 72.40
CA ALA A 99 18.31 -22.75 72.66
C ALA A 99 19.75 -22.46 73.14
N ALA A 100 20.39 -21.42 72.60
CA ALA A 100 21.71 -20.99 73.05
C ALA A 100 21.67 -20.46 74.49
N ILE A 101 20.63 -19.71 74.85
CA ILE A 101 20.41 -19.24 76.23
C ILE A 101 20.22 -20.42 77.18
N GLU A 102 19.35 -21.37 76.83
CA GLU A 102 19.08 -22.55 77.67
C GLU A 102 20.33 -23.45 77.84
N ALA A 103 21.15 -23.55 76.78
CA ALA A 103 22.41 -24.27 76.83
C ALA A 103 23.43 -23.63 77.80
N VAL A 104 23.42 -22.30 77.95
CA VAL A 104 24.23 -21.60 78.97
C VAL A 104 23.70 -21.91 80.37
N THR A 105 22.37 -21.90 80.54
CA THR A 105 21.71 -22.22 81.82
C THR A 105 21.99 -23.65 82.30
N ALA A 106 22.13 -24.61 81.36
CA ALA A 106 22.45 -26.01 81.66
C ALA A 106 23.93 -26.27 82.06
N GLY A 107 24.79 -25.25 82.03
CA GLY A 107 26.18 -25.34 82.50
C GLY A 107 27.03 -26.34 81.68
N PRO A 108 27.86 -27.20 82.32
CA PRO A 108 28.76 -28.11 81.60
C PRO A 108 28.07 -29.09 80.65
N HIS A 109 26.82 -29.48 80.97
CA HIS A 109 26.04 -30.41 80.16
C HIS A 109 25.47 -29.77 78.88
N GLY A 110 25.39 -28.43 78.82
CA GLY A 110 24.85 -27.68 77.69
C GLY A 110 25.86 -27.32 76.60
N GLN A 111 27.17 -27.52 76.82
CA GLN A 111 28.21 -27.06 75.87
C GLN A 111 28.03 -27.58 74.43
N ARG A 112 27.68 -28.87 74.26
CA ARG A 112 27.42 -29.43 72.92
C ARG A 112 26.14 -28.87 72.29
N PHE A 113 25.12 -28.57 73.11
CA PHE A 113 23.88 -27.94 72.64
C PHE A 113 24.10 -26.48 72.23
N ALA A 114 24.98 -25.74 72.92
CA ALA A 114 25.31 -24.37 72.57
C ALA A 114 25.97 -24.27 71.17
N VAL A 115 26.83 -25.22 70.82
CA VAL A 115 27.46 -25.28 69.48
C VAL A 115 26.40 -25.52 68.40
N VAL A 116 25.49 -26.48 68.61
CA VAL A 116 24.39 -26.76 67.67
C VAL A 116 23.48 -25.54 67.52
N ALA A 117 23.11 -24.87 68.62
CA ALA A 117 22.31 -23.65 68.58
C ALA A 117 23.00 -22.52 67.78
N GLY A 118 24.31 -22.37 67.90
CA GLY A 118 25.10 -21.44 67.08
C GLY A 118 25.04 -21.76 65.58
N GLN A 119 25.19 -23.04 65.21
CA GLN A 119 25.09 -23.48 63.81
C GLN A 119 23.69 -23.28 63.23
N VAL A 120 22.64 -23.57 64.00
CA VAL A 120 21.25 -23.32 63.58
C VAL A 120 20.99 -21.83 63.38
N LYS A 121 21.55 -20.97 64.25
CA LYS A 121 21.46 -19.51 64.11
C LYS A 121 22.10 -19.03 62.80
N GLU A 122 23.30 -19.50 62.52
CA GLU A 122 24.06 -19.14 61.31
C GLU A 122 23.30 -19.58 60.05
N LEU A 123 22.81 -20.83 60.02
CA LEU A 123 22.02 -21.35 58.91
C LEU A 123 20.70 -20.58 58.70
N ALA A 124 20.06 -20.16 59.79
CA ALA A 124 18.86 -19.33 59.72
C ALA A 124 19.15 -17.94 59.13
N THR A 125 20.26 -17.30 59.52
CA THR A 125 20.69 -16.01 58.96
C THR A 125 21.02 -16.15 57.46
N GLU A 126 21.80 -17.18 57.08
CA GLU A 126 22.16 -17.45 55.68
C GLU A 126 20.89 -17.69 54.84
N THR A 127 19.90 -18.40 55.40
CA THR A 127 18.59 -18.60 54.74
C THR A 127 17.86 -17.28 54.53
N GLN A 128 17.85 -16.36 55.51
CA GLN A 128 17.24 -15.03 55.35
C GLN A 128 17.93 -14.20 54.27
N GLU A 129 19.26 -14.19 54.25
CA GLU A 129 20.05 -13.48 53.23
C GLU A 129 19.77 -14.01 51.82
N ALA A 130 19.78 -15.34 51.64
CA ALA A 130 19.45 -15.96 50.37
C ALA A 130 18.01 -15.65 49.92
N THR A 131 17.07 -15.64 50.88
CA THR A 131 15.67 -15.34 50.59
C THR A 131 15.45 -13.88 50.19
N ALA A 132 16.17 -12.93 50.80
CA ALA A 132 16.16 -11.53 50.40
C ALA A 132 16.70 -11.32 48.97
N GLN A 133 17.72 -12.08 48.57
CA GLN A 133 18.20 -12.07 47.18
C GLN A 133 17.13 -12.60 46.21
N VAL A 134 16.43 -13.68 46.57
CA VAL A 134 15.31 -14.21 45.77
C VAL A 134 14.20 -13.16 45.63
N GLN A 135 13.81 -12.48 46.71
CA GLN A 135 12.80 -11.40 46.65
C GLN A 135 13.22 -10.27 45.71
N THR A 136 14.49 -9.90 45.71
CA THR A 136 15.05 -8.87 44.81
C THR A 136 14.91 -9.31 43.34
N ILE A 137 15.35 -10.52 43.00
CA ILE A 137 15.24 -11.07 41.63
C ILE A 137 13.77 -11.14 41.19
N VAL A 138 12.88 -11.56 42.08
CA VAL A 138 11.44 -11.65 41.80
C VAL A 138 10.83 -10.27 41.54
N ALA A 139 11.25 -9.24 42.29
CA ALA A 139 10.82 -7.86 42.06
C ALA A 139 11.30 -7.33 40.70
N GLU A 140 12.56 -7.61 40.32
CA GLU A 140 13.11 -7.27 39.00
C GLU A 140 12.34 -7.96 37.87
N ILE A 141 12.03 -9.26 38.02
CA ILE A 141 11.21 -10.01 37.06
C ILE A 141 9.84 -9.35 36.90
N ARG A 142 9.19 -8.93 38.00
CA ARG A 142 7.86 -8.27 37.93
C ARG A 142 7.94 -6.94 37.21
N ALA A 143 8.92 -6.10 37.54
CA ALA A 143 9.12 -4.83 36.84
C ALA A 143 9.36 -5.04 35.33
N ALA A 144 10.18 -6.03 34.96
CA ALA A 144 10.40 -6.39 33.56
C ALA A 144 9.14 -6.92 32.87
N THR A 145 8.32 -7.71 33.59
CA THR A 145 7.04 -8.23 33.11
C THR A 145 6.05 -7.10 32.83
N ASP A 146 5.92 -6.14 33.73
CA ASP A 146 5.04 -4.97 33.58
C ASP A 146 5.48 -4.08 32.41
N ALA A 147 6.79 -3.86 32.26
CA ALA A 147 7.35 -3.14 31.11
C ALA A 147 7.06 -3.86 29.78
N LEU A 148 7.17 -5.19 29.75
CA LEU A 148 6.83 -6.01 28.57
C LEU A 148 5.33 -5.94 28.23
N ILE A 149 4.44 -5.86 29.22
CA ILE A 149 3.01 -5.65 28.97
C ILE A 149 2.78 -4.30 28.27
N ALA A 150 3.39 -3.22 28.75
CA ALA A 150 3.26 -1.91 28.12
C ALA A 150 3.81 -1.90 26.68
N ALA A 151 4.98 -2.52 26.46
CA ALA A 151 5.59 -2.62 25.13
C ALA A 151 4.74 -3.45 24.16
N THR A 152 4.13 -4.55 24.63
CA THR A 152 3.25 -5.39 23.79
C THR A 152 1.92 -4.71 23.47
N GLN A 153 1.37 -3.90 24.38
CA GLN A 153 0.19 -3.07 24.08
C GLN A 153 0.48 -2.03 22.99
N GLU A 154 1.63 -1.35 23.03
CA GLU A 154 2.00 -0.42 21.97
C GLU A 154 2.26 -1.15 20.65
N ALA A 155 2.90 -2.32 20.68
CA ALA A 155 3.08 -3.16 19.49
C ALA A 155 1.73 -3.58 18.87
N ALA A 156 0.72 -3.90 19.69
CA ALA A 156 -0.63 -4.20 19.20
C ALA A 156 -1.25 -2.99 18.48
N ARG A 157 -1.11 -1.79 19.07
CA ARG A 157 -1.63 -0.53 18.50
C ARG A 157 -0.95 -0.19 17.17
N VAL A 158 0.36 -0.38 17.08
CA VAL A 158 1.13 -0.17 15.85
C VAL A 158 0.71 -1.17 14.77
N ALA A 159 0.52 -2.45 15.11
CA ALA A 159 0.03 -3.46 14.16
C ALA A 159 -1.38 -3.13 13.65
N GLU A 160 -2.28 -2.69 14.52
CA GLU A 160 -3.63 -2.24 14.14
C GLU A 160 -3.57 -1.04 13.18
N ALA A 161 -2.77 -0.01 13.52
CA ALA A 161 -2.58 1.14 12.65
C ALA A 161 -1.98 0.74 11.28
N GLY A 162 -1.06 -0.23 11.27
CA GLY A 162 -0.49 -0.84 10.07
C GLY A 162 -1.54 -1.51 9.20
N ALA A 163 -2.43 -2.33 9.79
CA ALA A 163 -3.53 -2.97 9.09
C ALA A 163 -4.48 -1.94 8.46
N VAL A 164 -4.86 -0.90 9.21
CA VAL A 164 -5.73 0.19 8.71
C VAL A 164 -5.06 0.98 7.58
N ALA A 165 -3.74 1.20 7.64
CA ALA A 165 -2.99 1.83 6.57
C ALA A 165 -2.95 0.95 5.31
N ALA A 166 -2.72 -0.36 5.46
CA ALA A 166 -2.72 -1.31 4.36
C ALA A 166 -4.10 -1.39 3.69
N HIS A 167 -5.20 -1.44 4.46
CA HIS A 167 -6.55 -1.39 3.91
C HIS A 167 -6.81 -0.13 3.08
N ARG A 168 -6.37 1.05 3.57
CA ARG A 168 -6.49 2.31 2.83
C ARG A 168 -5.69 2.28 1.53
N ALA A 169 -4.48 1.72 1.55
CA ALA A 169 -3.68 1.52 0.34
C ALA A 169 -4.42 0.60 -0.66
N GLY A 170 -5.03 -0.48 -0.18
CA GLY A 170 -5.81 -1.39 -1.02
C GLY A 170 -7.03 -0.73 -1.66
N ALA A 171 -7.75 0.12 -0.92
CA ALA A 171 -8.85 0.90 -1.48
C ALA A 171 -8.37 1.85 -2.59
N ALA A 172 -7.24 2.55 -2.37
CA ALA A 172 -6.65 3.44 -3.37
C ALA A 172 -6.18 2.67 -4.62
N MET A 173 -5.65 1.45 -4.48
CA MET A 173 -5.34 0.58 -5.62
C MET A 173 -6.60 0.21 -6.40
N GLY A 174 -7.72 -0.03 -5.72
CA GLY A 174 -9.03 -0.23 -6.36
C GLY A 174 -9.46 0.97 -7.22
N ASP A 175 -9.25 2.20 -6.73
CA ASP A 175 -9.53 3.42 -7.51
C ASP A 175 -8.62 3.51 -8.75
N VAL A 176 -7.34 3.15 -8.64
CA VAL A 176 -6.41 3.10 -9.78
C VAL A 176 -6.89 2.13 -10.85
N VAL A 177 -7.35 0.93 -10.46
CA VAL A 177 -7.93 -0.05 -11.41
C VAL A 177 -9.09 0.56 -12.18
N GLN A 178 -9.96 1.31 -11.52
CA GLN A 178 -11.11 1.95 -12.17
C GLN A 178 -10.70 3.06 -13.14
N VAL A 179 -9.68 3.85 -12.78
CA VAL A 179 -9.10 4.87 -13.67
C VAL A 179 -8.49 4.21 -14.90
N VAL A 180 -7.72 3.14 -14.72
CA VAL A 180 -7.10 2.39 -15.82
C VAL A 180 -8.17 1.85 -16.78
N HIS A 181 -9.25 1.26 -16.26
CA HIS A 181 -10.37 0.79 -17.08
C HIS A 181 -11.04 1.93 -17.88
N THR A 182 -11.20 3.10 -17.24
CA THR A 182 -11.76 4.29 -17.90
C THR A 182 -10.85 4.77 -19.04
N ILE A 183 -9.53 4.81 -18.82
CA ILE A 183 -8.54 5.18 -19.83
C ILE A 183 -8.56 4.18 -21.00
N SER A 184 -8.62 2.87 -20.72
CA SER A 184 -8.69 1.86 -21.77
C SER A 184 -9.93 2.05 -22.66
N ASN A 185 -11.09 2.31 -22.07
CA ASN A 185 -12.33 2.55 -22.83
C ASN A 185 -12.26 3.84 -23.66
N ALA A 186 -11.80 4.94 -23.07
CA ALA A 186 -11.62 6.21 -23.80
C ALA A 186 -10.64 6.06 -24.96
N THR A 187 -9.57 5.30 -24.75
CA THR A 187 -8.55 5.02 -25.77
C THR A 187 -9.12 4.20 -26.94
N GLN A 188 -9.94 3.19 -26.65
CA GLN A 188 -10.63 2.41 -27.70
C GLN A 188 -11.59 3.29 -28.52
N GLN A 189 -12.36 4.16 -27.85
CA GLN A 189 -13.24 5.12 -28.53
C GLN A 189 -12.45 6.09 -29.42
N GLN A 190 -11.32 6.58 -28.93
CA GLN A 190 -10.43 7.45 -29.69
C GLN A 190 -9.87 6.77 -30.93
N GLN A 191 -9.49 5.49 -30.85
CA GLN A 191 -9.05 4.70 -32.01
C GLN A 191 -10.17 4.55 -33.04
N ALA A 192 -11.40 4.24 -32.61
CA ALA A 192 -12.54 4.14 -33.51
C ALA A 192 -12.86 5.49 -34.19
N ALA A 193 -12.83 6.58 -33.42
CA ALA A 193 -13.02 7.93 -33.94
C ALA A 193 -11.95 8.31 -34.98
N SER A 194 -10.67 8.03 -34.69
CA SER A 194 -9.57 8.26 -35.63
C SER A 194 -9.77 7.49 -36.94
N GLN A 195 -10.20 6.22 -36.88
CA GLN A 195 -10.49 5.45 -38.09
C GLN A 195 -11.62 6.05 -38.92
N GLN A 196 -12.69 6.54 -38.26
CA GLN A 196 -13.79 7.22 -38.93
C GLN A 196 -13.37 8.55 -39.57
N VAL A 197 -12.49 9.30 -38.91
CA VAL A 197 -11.91 10.54 -39.43
C VAL A 197 -11.08 10.27 -40.70
N VAL A 198 -10.22 9.24 -40.68
CA VAL A 198 -9.46 8.81 -41.88
C VAL A 198 -10.40 8.41 -43.01
N HIS A 199 -11.48 7.68 -42.71
CA HIS A 199 -12.47 7.30 -43.71
C HIS A 199 -13.14 8.54 -44.35
N THR A 200 -13.62 9.47 -43.52
CA THR A 200 -14.26 10.71 -43.95
C THR A 200 -13.32 11.56 -44.82
N MET A 201 -12.04 11.62 -44.47
CA MET A 201 -11.03 12.32 -45.27
C MET A 201 -10.90 11.77 -46.68
N ARG A 202 -10.92 10.43 -46.83
CA ARG A 202 -10.88 9.80 -48.16
C ARG A 202 -12.09 10.17 -49.00
N GLU A 203 -13.27 10.26 -48.40
CA GLU A 203 -14.49 10.72 -49.07
C GLU A 203 -14.39 12.18 -49.49
N VAL A 204 -13.88 13.07 -48.63
CA VAL A 204 -13.68 14.49 -48.97
C VAL A 204 -12.69 14.65 -50.13
N VAL A 205 -11.59 13.87 -50.16
CA VAL A 205 -10.66 13.87 -51.30
C VAL A 205 -11.36 13.44 -52.59
N ALA A 206 -12.21 12.41 -52.53
CA ALA A 206 -12.97 11.94 -53.69
C ALA A 206 -13.93 13.04 -54.22
N VAL A 207 -14.68 13.68 -53.32
CA VAL A 207 -15.60 14.77 -53.67
C VAL A 207 -14.84 15.99 -54.22
N ALA A 208 -13.70 16.36 -53.61
CA ALA A 208 -12.88 17.48 -54.08
C ALA A 208 -12.35 17.22 -55.50
N ARG A 209 -11.92 15.98 -55.80
CA ARG A 209 -11.50 15.57 -57.16
C ARG A 209 -12.65 15.65 -58.16
N GLN A 210 -13.83 15.17 -57.78
CA GLN A 210 -15.03 15.26 -58.64
C GLN A 210 -15.42 16.73 -58.91
N SER A 211 -15.39 17.58 -57.88
CA SER A 211 -15.69 19.01 -58.01
C SER A 211 -14.69 19.73 -58.91
N ALA A 212 -13.41 19.38 -58.81
CA ALA A 212 -12.36 19.90 -59.70
C ALA A 212 -12.65 19.55 -61.16
N GLU A 213 -13.09 18.31 -61.43
CA GLU A 213 -13.43 17.83 -62.77
C GLU A 213 -14.67 18.55 -63.32
N VAL A 214 -15.76 18.64 -62.55
CA VAL A 214 -16.97 19.38 -62.93
C VAL A 214 -16.65 20.84 -63.23
N SER A 215 -15.77 21.46 -62.43
CA SER A 215 -15.34 22.85 -62.65
C SER A 215 -14.56 23.03 -63.96
N ARG A 216 -13.69 22.06 -64.31
CA ARG A 216 -12.98 22.07 -65.60
C ARG A 216 -13.94 21.94 -66.77
N GLN A 217 -14.91 21.04 -66.67
CA GLN A 217 -15.95 20.85 -67.70
C GLN A 217 -16.79 22.11 -67.88
N ALA A 218 -17.22 22.74 -66.77
CA ALA A 218 -17.97 23.99 -66.81
C ALA A 218 -17.16 25.14 -67.43
N ALA A 219 -15.86 25.25 -67.12
CA ALA A 219 -14.98 26.24 -67.75
C ALA A 219 -14.81 26.01 -69.26
N ALA A 220 -14.66 24.75 -69.69
CA ALA A 220 -14.59 24.41 -71.11
C ALA A 220 -15.90 24.73 -71.84
N GLU A 221 -17.04 24.45 -71.23
CA GLU A 221 -18.35 24.74 -71.82
C GLU A 221 -18.64 26.25 -71.87
N ALA A 222 -18.27 27.00 -70.83
CA ALA A 222 -18.34 28.46 -70.83
C ALA A 222 -17.48 29.07 -71.94
N GLN A 223 -16.29 28.50 -72.21
CA GLN A 223 -15.46 28.94 -73.32
C GLN A 223 -16.13 28.67 -74.67
N ARG A 224 -16.71 27.47 -74.87
CA ARG A 224 -17.48 27.16 -76.10
C ARG A 224 -18.67 28.09 -76.31
N LEU A 225 -19.41 28.39 -75.23
CA LEU A 225 -20.53 29.33 -75.26
C LEU A 225 -20.07 30.73 -75.66
N LYS A 226 -18.94 31.18 -75.12
CA LYS A 226 -18.31 32.46 -75.51
C LYS A 226 -17.95 32.45 -77.00
N ASP A 227 -17.24 31.42 -77.46
CA ASP A 227 -16.82 31.31 -78.87
C ASP A 227 -18.03 31.33 -79.82
N THR A 228 -19.11 30.63 -79.44
CA THR A 228 -20.38 30.61 -80.19
C THR A 228 -21.06 31.99 -80.19
N ALA A 229 -21.06 32.69 -79.05
CA ALA A 229 -21.63 34.03 -78.94
C ALA A 229 -20.84 35.04 -79.78
N ASP A 230 -19.51 34.96 -79.78
CA ASP A 230 -18.63 35.79 -80.60
C ASP A 230 -18.86 35.52 -82.10
N GLU A 231 -19.07 34.27 -82.49
CA GLU A 231 -19.41 33.89 -83.88
C GLU A 231 -20.79 34.42 -84.31
N LEU A 232 -21.81 34.29 -83.46
CA LEU A 232 -23.14 34.85 -83.72
C LEU A 232 -23.09 36.38 -83.85
N ALA A 233 -22.34 37.05 -82.98
CA ALA A 233 -22.17 38.51 -83.04
C ALA A 233 -21.50 38.94 -84.36
N ARG A 234 -20.49 38.20 -84.82
CA ARG A 234 -19.85 38.43 -86.12
C ARG A 234 -20.84 38.27 -87.28
N LEU A 235 -21.61 37.19 -87.29
CA LEU A 235 -22.62 36.92 -88.34
C LEU A 235 -23.70 38.01 -88.41
N VAL A 236 -24.15 38.52 -87.26
CA VAL A 236 -25.10 39.64 -87.20
C VAL A 236 -24.47 40.92 -87.74
N GLY A 237 -23.23 41.24 -87.36
CA GLY A 237 -22.53 42.42 -87.87
C GLY A 237 -22.27 42.37 -89.38
N GLU A 238 -22.02 41.18 -89.94
CA GLU A 238 -21.92 40.97 -91.40
C GLU A 238 -23.27 41.19 -92.11
N LEU A 239 -24.38 40.76 -91.50
CA LEU A 239 -25.72 40.99 -92.02
C LEU A 239 -26.16 42.45 -92.00
N GLU A 240 -25.74 43.24 -91.01
CA GLU A 240 -26.06 44.67 -90.92
C GLU A 240 -25.30 45.54 -91.92
N GLN A 241 -24.25 45.01 -92.57
CA GLN A 241 -23.47 45.71 -93.59
C GLN A 241 -23.94 45.43 -95.04
N LEU A 242 -24.91 44.52 -95.21
CA LEU A 242 -25.56 44.17 -96.48
C LEU A 242 -26.82 45.03 -96.72
#